data_AF-A0A7C7VU65-F1
#
_entry.id   AF-A0A7C7VU65-F1
#
_cell.length_a   1.000
_cell.length_b   1.000
_cell.length_c   1.000
_cell.angle_alpha   90.00
_cell.angle_beta   90.00
_cell.angle_gamma   90.00
#
_symmetry.space_group_name_H-M   'P 1'
#
loop_
_entity.id
_entity.type
_entity.pdbx_description
1 polymer ?
#
loop_
_entity_poly.entity_id
_entity_poly.type
_entity_poly.pdbx_seq_one_letter_code
_entity_poly.pdbx_strand_id
1 'polypeptide(L)' 'MIKIEGDVFYVLDARDEKWVFAKEEDAISKLKEVAKGNPDPEQVKILEVDCSEDKWSIKQMSWAKIAMKLLTSV' A
#
# COMPACT_ATOMS: atom_id res chain seq x y z
N MET A 1 -2.22 -4.79 -18.32
CA MET A 1 -1.28 -5.65 -17.58
C MET A 1 -0.39 -4.71 -16.79
N ILE A 2 -0.45 -4.73 -15.45
CA ILE A 2 0.41 -3.86 -14.62
C ILE A 2 1.82 -4.42 -14.73
N LYS A 3 2.72 -3.65 -15.33
CA LYS A 3 4.14 -3.98 -15.42
C LYS A 3 4.81 -3.37 -14.19
N ILE A 4 5.24 -4.20 -13.25
CA ILE A 4 5.97 -3.74 -12.08
C ILE A 4 7.41 -3.48 -12.53
N GLU A 5 7.81 -2.22 -12.55
CA GLU A 5 9.16 -1.80 -12.91
C GLU A 5 10.02 -1.75 -11.64
N GLY A 6 10.42 -2.91 -11.15
CA GLY A 6 11.28 -3.05 -9.96
C GLY A 6 10.95 -4.29 -9.13
N ASP A 7 11.80 -4.55 -8.15
CA ASP A 7 11.67 -5.71 -7.25
C ASP A 7 10.71 -5.43 -6.08
N VAL A 8 10.35 -4.17 -5.83
CA VAL A 8 9.47 -3.77 -4.73
C VAL A 8 8.22 -3.08 -5.26
N PHE A 9 7.06 -3.48 -4.74
CA PHE A 9 5.78 -2.87 -5.03
C PHE A 9 4.85 -2.88 -3.83
N TYR A 10 3.75 -2.14 -3.93
CA TYR A 10 2.82 -1.91 -2.85
C TYR A 10 1.42 -2.33 -3.26
N VAL A 11 0.72 -3.04 -2.38
CA VAL A 11 -0.66 -3.49 -2.60
C VAL A 11 -1.57 -2.85 -1.56
N LEU A 12 -2.51 -2.02 -1.99
CA LEU A 12 -3.63 -1.63 -1.15
C LEU A 12 -4.71 -2.71 -1.24
N ASP A 13 -4.99 -3.37 -0.13
CA ASP A 13 -6.07 -4.35 0.03
C ASP A 13 -7.16 -3.70 0.87
N ALA A 14 -8.32 -3.43 0.26
CA ALA A 14 -9.51 -2.88 0.93
C ALA A 14 -10.68 -3.87 0.85
N ARG A 15 -10.40 -5.16 1.08
CA ARG A 15 -11.33 -6.30 1.06
C ARG A 15 -11.92 -6.60 -0.32
N ASP A 16 -12.81 -5.75 -0.80
CA ASP A 16 -13.55 -5.96 -2.05
C ASP A 16 -12.72 -5.56 -3.27
N GLU A 17 -11.80 -4.62 -3.07
CA GLU A 17 -10.95 -4.10 -4.13
C GLU A 17 -9.47 -4.12 -3.71
N LYS A 18 -8.62 -4.37 -4.71
CA LYS A 18 -7.17 -4.40 -4.56
C LYS A 18 -6.52 -3.57 -5.65
N TRP A 19 -5.51 -2.81 -5.27
CA TRP A 19 -4.72 -1.99 -6.19
C TRP A 19 -3.24 -2.23 -5.98
N VAL A 20 -2.49 -2.24 -7.08
CA VAL A 20 -1.05 -2.46 -7.09
C VAL A 20 -0.37 -1.18 -7.57
N PHE A 21 0.67 -0.76 -6.85
CA PHE A 21 1.41 0.47 -7.09
C PHE A 21 2.91 0.17 -7.09
N ALA A 22 3.65 0.82 -7.98
CA ALA A 22 5.12 0.76 -7.97
C ALA A 22 5.74 1.63 -6.87
N LYS A 23 5.02 2.66 -6.40
CA LYS A 23 5.49 3.60 -5.38
C LYS A 23 4.63 3.55 -4.13
N GLU A 24 5.29 3.72 -2.98
CA GLU A 24 4.64 3.78 -1.67
C GLU A 24 3.63 4.93 -1.61
N GLU A 25 4.03 6.10 -2.12
CA GLU A 25 3.25 7.34 -2.10
C GLU A 25 1.93 7.22 -2.86
N ASP A 26 1.90 6.45 -3.94
CA ASP A 26 0.70 6.22 -4.75
C ASP A 26 -0.30 5.33 -3.99
N ALA A 27 0.18 4.30 -3.30
CA ALA A 27 -0.64 3.45 -2.45
C ALA A 27 -1.27 4.23 -1.28
N ILE A 28 -0.47 5.10 -0.63
CA ILE A 28 -0.95 5.97 0.46
C ILE A 28 -1.95 7.01 -0.08
N SER A 29 -1.72 7.54 -1.27
CA SER A 29 -2.65 8.48 -1.90
C SER A 29 -3.98 7.79 -2.23
N LYS A 30 -3.95 6.55 -2.75
CA LYS A 30 -5.18 5.78 -2.98
C LYS A 30 -5.90 5.44 -1.68
N LEU A 31 -5.16 5.13 -0.60
CA LEU A 31 -5.74 4.91 0.72
C LEU A 31 -6.56 6.13 1.19
N LYS A 32 -6.10 7.36 0.96
CA LYS A 32 -6.88 8.58 1.27
C LYS A 32 -8.21 8.63 0.51
N GLU A 33 -8.24 8.16 -0.74
CA GLU A 33 -9.48 8.10 -1.53
C GLU A 33 -10.42 7.03 -1.00
N VAL A 34 -9.91 5.82 -0.74
CA VAL A 34 -10.66 4.69 -0.19
C VAL A 34 -11.25 5.06 1.18
N ALA A 35 -10.51 5.78 2.02
CA ALA A 35 -10.97 6.23 3.33
C ALA A 35 -12.22 7.13 3.27
N LYS A 36 -12.48 7.82 2.14
CA LYS A 36 -13.71 8.62 1.96
C LYS A 36 -14.97 7.76 1.94
N GLY A 37 -14.86 6.48 1.58
CA GLY A 37 -15.93 5.50 1.66
C GLY A 37 -16.17 4.98 3.08
N ASN A 38 -15.39 5.43 4.07
CA ASN A 38 -15.43 4.99 5.46
C ASN A 38 -15.43 3.45 5.63
N PRO A 39 -14.48 2.73 5.00
CA PRO A 39 -14.35 1.28 5.18
C PRO A 39 -13.95 0.95 6.61
N ASP A 40 -14.20 -0.29 7.02
CA ASP A 40 -13.67 -0.82 8.27
C ASP A 40 -12.13 -0.80 8.24
N PRO A 41 -11.45 -0.03 9.13
CA PRO A 41 -9.99 0.07 9.12
C PRO A 41 -9.27 -1.26 9.32
N GLU A 42 -9.90 -2.24 9.98
CA GLU A 42 -9.30 -3.57 10.18
C GLU A 42 -9.25 -4.38 8.87
N GLN A 43 -10.06 -3.98 7.89
CA GLN A 43 -10.15 -4.63 6.58
C GLN A 43 -9.29 -3.93 5.52
N VAL A 44 -8.62 -2.85 5.88
CA VAL A 44 -7.78 -2.06 4.97
C VAL A 44 -6.32 -2.18 5.37
N LYS A 45 -5.46 -2.52 4.42
CA LYS A 45 -4.01 -2.61 4.65
C LYS A 45 -3.22 -2.28 3.39
N ILE A 46 -2.03 -1.72 3.58
CA ILE A 46 -1.02 -1.62 2.53
C ILE A 46 0.03 -2.69 2.81
N LEU A 47 0.28 -3.55 1.83
CA LEU A 47 1.34 -4.55 1.84
C LEU A 47 2.50 -4.03 1.01
N GLU A 48 3.71 -4.10 1.55
CA GLU A 48 4.95 -3.98 0.79
C GLU A 48 5.36 -5.40 0.37
N VAL A 49 5.52 -5.59 -0.93
CA VAL A 49 5.97 -6.85 -1.52
C VAL A 49 7.34 -6.60 -2.12
N ASP A 50 8.31 -7.39 -1.66
CA ASP A 50 9.68 -7.40 -2.15
C ASP A 50 9.91 -8.77 -2.80
N CYS A 51 10.27 -8.77 -4.09
CA CYS A 51 10.53 -9.94 -4.91
C CYS A 51 12.01 -10.09 -5.29
N SER A 52 12.92 -9.39 -4.60
CA SER A 52 14.36 -9.48 -4.85
C SER A 52 14.88 -10.93 -4.71
N GLU A 53 15.82 -11.28 -5.60
CA GLU A 53 16.09 -12.65 -6.08
C GLU A 53 16.41 -13.71 -5.01
N ASP A 54 16.81 -13.32 -3.80
CA ASP A 54 17.25 -14.26 -2.76
C ASP A 54 16.31 -14.39 -1.55
N LYS A 55 15.44 -13.41 -1.29
CA LYS A 55 14.52 -13.39 -0.13
C LYS A 55 13.28 -12.56 -0.40
N TRP A 56 12.30 -13.14 -1.09
CA TRP A 56 11.01 -12.50 -1.25
C TRP A 56 10.33 -12.30 0.11
N SER A 57 9.63 -11.18 0.27
CA SER A 57 8.88 -10.88 1.50
C SER A 57 7.59 -10.15 1.20
N ILE A 58 6.59 -10.40 2.03
CA ILE A 58 5.33 -9.66 2.05
C ILE A 58 5.13 -9.21 3.48
N LYS A 59 5.07 -7.90 3.70
CA LYS A 59 4.86 -7.32 5.03
C LYS A 59 3.82 -6.22 4.98
N GLN A 60 2.97 -6.16 5.99
CA GLN A 60 2.05 -5.04 6.15
C GLN A 60 2.84 -3.80 6.60
N MET A 61 2.59 -2.67 5.93
CA MET A 61 3.10 -1.39 6.38
C MET A 61 2.49 -1.03 7.73
N SER A 62 3.32 -0.53 8.65
CA SER A 62 2.83 -0.09 9.95
C SER A 62 1.94 1.14 9.81
N TRP A 63 0.86 1.19 10.59
CA TRP A 63 -0.03 2.36 10.64
C TRP A 63 0.71 3.62 11.08
N ALA A 64 1.71 3.50 11.95
CA ALA A 64 2.57 4.61 12.33
C ALA A 64 3.33 5.19 11.13
N LYS A 65 3.92 4.35 10.27
CA LYS A 65 4.61 4.80 9.04
C LYS A 65 3.64 5.49 8.09
N ILE A 66 2.46 4.89 7.88
CA ILE A 66 1.40 5.47 7.02
C ILE A 66 0.98 6.85 7.56
N ALA A 67 0.69 6.95 8.87
CA ALA A 67 0.29 8.21 9.50
C ALA A 67 1.36 9.30 9.35
N MET A 68 2.63 8.97 9.58
CA MET A 68 3.74 9.92 9.41
C MET A 68 3.81 10.44 7.97
N LYS A 69 3.70 9.56 6.98
CA LYS A 69 3.67 9.97 5.56
C LYS A 69 2.48 10.90 5.28
N LEU A 70 1.29 10.55 5.76
CA LEU A 70 0.08 11.37 5.60
C LEU A 70 0.23 12.78 6.19
N LEU A 71 0.88 12.91 7.37
CA LEU A 71 1.12 14.18 8.05
C LEU A 71 2.17 15.03 7.33
N THR A 72 3.20 14.42 6.74
CA THR A 72 4.26 15.13 6.00
C THR A 72 3.88 15.52 4.57
N SER A 73 2.78 14.98 4.04
CA SER A 73 2.25 15.31 2.71
C SER A 73 1.22 16.44 2.74
N VAL A 74 1.21 17.26 3.80
CA VAL A 74 0.38 18.46 3.98
C VAL A 74 1.21 19.70 3.69
#